data_AF-A0A1V1PDU6-F1
#
_entry.id   AF-A0A1V1PDU6-F1
#
_cell.length_a   1.000
_cell.length_b   1.000
_cell.length_c   1.000
_cell.angle_alpha   90.00
_cell.angle_beta   90.00
_cell.angle_gamma   90.00
#
_symmetry.space_group_name_H-M   'P 1'
#
loop_
_entity.id
_entity.type
_entity.pdbx_description
1 polymer ?
#
loop_
_entity_poly.entity_id
_entity_poly.type
_entity_poly.pdbx_seq_one_letter_code
_entity_poly.pdbx_strand_id
1 'polypeptide(L)'
;MDDIKWLQGKRKPGIKAFFQDILTKGLIDTVLMPAKNKKGNSYAWFLMNKDGFLETSDPIPPVMTIQGANILKNITKKGESWSKTAVVLRPCELRAVIELTKLEQINLENIILISFDCPGAYPLTEYISGDQTSLDQQYDSSLYTASFETERNACIMCDKFTGQGADIQLCFLGQSDDGFLISAASAKGKELLKDVNGTNEENLEIKTKKRDELLGQLQREKTKNDRLFWIDSKKQFMARIIY
;
A
#
# COMPACT_ATOMS: atom_id res chain seq x y z
N MET A 1 -8.61 16.22 24.12
CA MET A 1 -8.28 15.27 23.04
C MET A 1 -6.88 15.62 22.62
N ASP A 2 -5.90 14.82 23.02
CA ASP A 2 -4.50 15.09 22.67
C ASP A 2 -4.37 15.19 21.14
N ASP A 3 -3.61 16.17 20.66
CA ASP A 3 -3.34 16.40 19.24
C ASP A 3 -2.58 15.21 18.65
N ILE A 4 -3.31 14.29 18.01
CA ILE A 4 -2.72 13.06 17.45
C ILE A 4 -2.05 13.42 16.13
N LYS A 5 -0.74 13.68 16.21
CA LYS A 5 0.12 14.19 15.13
C LYS A 5 -0.01 13.47 13.77
N TRP A 6 -0.43 12.20 13.72
CA TRP A 6 -0.54 11.46 12.46
C TRP A 6 -1.91 11.59 11.77
N LEU A 7 -2.98 11.99 12.48
CA LEU A 7 -4.31 12.20 11.90
C LEU A 7 -4.43 13.52 11.10
N GLN A 8 -3.54 14.47 11.37
CA GLN A 8 -3.56 15.84 10.82
C GLN A 8 -2.28 16.23 10.07
N GLY A 9 -1.32 15.31 9.91
CA GLY A 9 -0.04 15.57 9.25
C GLY A 9 0.05 14.89 7.88
N LYS A 10 0.91 15.42 6.99
CA LYS A 10 1.19 14.87 5.64
C LYS A 10 1.24 13.34 5.64
N ARG A 11 0.60 12.70 4.65
CA ARG A 11 0.38 11.23 4.57
C ARG A 11 1.60 10.39 4.95
N LYS A 12 2.73 10.54 4.23
CA LYS A 12 3.95 9.76 4.48
C LYS A 12 4.49 9.97 5.91
N PRO A 13 4.74 11.21 6.39
CA PRO A 13 5.08 11.47 7.79
C PRO A 13 4.09 10.90 8.81
N GLY A 14 2.78 11.02 8.56
CA GLY A 14 1.75 10.49 9.44
C GLY A 14 1.80 8.96 9.54
N ILE A 15 1.96 8.26 8.40
CA ILE A 15 2.12 6.79 8.38
C ILE A 15 3.38 6.37 9.14
N LYS A 16 4.50 7.09 8.97
CA LYS A 16 5.74 6.83 9.74
C LYS A 16 5.53 7.01 11.24
N ALA A 17 4.84 8.09 11.64
CA ALA A 17 4.52 8.36 13.04
C ALA A 17 3.59 7.28 13.63
N PHE A 18 2.63 6.77 12.84
CA PHE A 18 1.80 5.62 13.23
C PHE A 18 2.68 4.38 13.48
N PHE A 19 3.59 4.04 12.58
CA PHE A 19 4.51 2.91 12.78
C PHE A 19 5.43 3.10 13.99
N GLN A 20 5.93 4.32 14.22
CA GLN A 20 6.72 4.63 15.40
C GLN A 20 5.93 4.43 16.69
N ASP A 21 4.66 4.87 16.75
CA ASP A 21 3.82 4.72 17.95
C ASP A 21 3.62 3.23 18.29
N ILE A 22 3.23 2.41 17.32
CA ILE A 22 2.95 1.00 17.56
C ILE A 22 4.21 0.17 17.86
N LEU A 23 5.38 0.56 17.32
CA LEU A 23 6.67 -0.03 17.67
C LEU A 23 7.12 0.35 19.09
N THR A 24 7.02 1.64 19.45
CA THR A 24 7.42 2.13 20.78
C THR A 24 6.55 1.55 21.89
N LYS A 25 5.26 1.35 21.61
CA LYS A 25 4.30 0.69 22.52
C LYS A 25 4.47 -0.83 22.60
N GLY A 26 5.32 -1.44 21.74
CA GLY A 26 5.51 -2.89 21.70
C GLY A 26 4.28 -3.65 21.18
N LEU A 27 3.38 -2.99 20.44
CA LEU A 27 2.21 -3.65 19.84
C LEU A 27 2.62 -4.55 18.66
N ILE A 28 3.75 -4.20 18.03
CA ILE A 28 4.51 -5.00 17.07
C ILE A 28 6.00 -4.91 17.42
N ASP A 29 6.78 -5.91 17.01
CA ASP A 29 8.23 -5.95 17.23
C ASP A 29 8.99 -5.30 16.08
N THR A 30 8.49 -5.51 14.85
CA THR A 30 9.14 -5.04 13.63
C THR A 30 8.13 -4.62 12.57
N VAL A 31 8.60 -3.84 11.61
CA VAL A 31 7.86 -3.46 10.41
C VAL A 31 8.69 -3.74 9.16
N LEU A 32 8.08 -4.38 8.17
CA LEU A 32 8.66 -4.64 6.86
C LEU A 32 8.00 -3.71 5.84
N MET A 33 8.77 -2.78 5.29
CA MET A 33 8.29 -1.85 4.26
C MET A 33 9.43 -1.38 3.35
N PRO A 34 9.12 -0.74 2.22
CA PRO A 34 10.12 -0.09 1.39
C PRO A 34 10.81 1.09 2.10
N ALA A 35 12.07 1.34 1.74
CA ALA A 35 12.83 2.52 2.13
C ALA A 35 13.73 2.96 0.97
N LYS A 36 14.04 4.26 0.91
CA LYS A 36 15.02 4.76 -0.07
C LYS A 36 16.39 4.13 0.22
N ASN A 37 17.08 3.70 -0.84
CA ASN A 37 18.45 3.21 -0.73
C ASN A 37 19.39 4.36 -0.33
N LYS A 38 20.67 4.04 -0.01
CA LYS A 38 21.66 5.06 0.39
C LYS A 38 21.90 6.16 -0.66
N LYS A 39 21.68 5.85 -1.95
CA LYS A 39 21.85 6.82 -3.04
C LYS A 39 20.60 7.69 -3.26
N GLY A 40 19.50 7.42 -2.56
CA GLY A 40 18.23 8.13 -2.66
C GLY A 40 17.46 7.88 -3.96
N ASN A 41 18.00 7.08 -4.88
CA ASN A 41 17.50 6.99 -6.26
C ASN A 41 16.63 5.76 -6.56
N SER A 42 16.49 4.85 -5.59
CA SER A 42 15.70 3.63 -5.71
C SER A 42 15.28 3.14 -4.33
N TYR A 43 14.49 2.07 -4.30
CA TYR A 43 13.88 1.54 -3.09
C TYR A 43 14.26 0.08 -2.86
N ALA A 44 14.52 -0.26 -1.61
CA ALA A 44 14.68 -1.64 -1.16
C ALA A 44 13.77 -1.90 0.04
N TRP A 45 13.50 -3.17 0.32
CA TRP A 45 12.69 -3.55 1.46
C TRP A 45 13.56 -3.75 2.69
N PHE A 46 13.11 -3.20 3.82
CA PHE A 46 13.83 -3.28 5.09
C PHE A 46 12.90 -3.78 6.18
N LEU A 47 13.44 -4.66 7.02
CA LEU A 47 12.86 -5.01 8.30
C LEU A 47 13.44 -4.08 9.37
N MET A 48 12.57 -3.31 10.02
CA MET A 48 12.96 -2.29 11.00
C MET A 48 12.28 -2.59 12.33
N ASN A 49 13.00 -2.41 13.44
CA ASN A 49 12.43 -2.43 14.79
C ASN A 49 12.28 -0.99 15.31
N LYS A 50 11.95 -0.82 16.59
CA LYS A 50 11.81 0.50 17.24
C LYS A 50 13.08 1.38 17.17
N ASP A 51 14.26 0.77 17.08
CA ASP A 51 15.56 1.46 17.00
C ASP A 51 16.02 1.63 15.54
N GLY A 52 15.24 1.14 14.58
CA GLY A 52 15.51 1.19 13.16
C GLY A 52 15.26 2.58 12.55
N PHE A 53 15.80 2.80 11.36
CA PHE A 53 15.68 4.08 10.65
C PHE A 53 14.32 4.25 9.97
N LEU A 54 13.29 4.66 10.73
CA LEU A 54 12.02 5.08 10.13
C LEU A 54 12.14 6.36 9.30
N GLU A 55 13.17 7.18 9.52
CA GLU A 55 13.38 8.41 8.74
C GLU A 55 13.58 8.12 7.26
N THR A 56 14.35 7.09 6.91
CA THR A 56 14.63 6.70 5.51
C THR A 56 13.56 5.80 4.90
N SER A 57 12.63 5.30 5.72
CA SER A 57 11.50 4.51 5.24
C SER A 57 10.62 5.30 4.27
N ASP A 58 9.93 4.61 3.38
CA ASP A 58 8.90 5.21 2.54
C ASP A 58 7.81 4.15 2.36
N PRO A 59 6.75 4.19 3.18
CA PRO A 59 5.76 3.11 3.24
C PRO A 59 4.95 2.98 1.94
N ILE A 60 4.89 4.05 1.15
CA ILE A 60 4.09 4.14 -0.07
C ILE A 60 4.93 4.73 -1.22
N PRO A 61 6.03 4.05 -1.62
CA PRO A 61 6.96 4.60 -2.61
C PRO A 61 6.27 4.77 -3.97
N PRO A 62 6.77 5.62 -4.88
CA PRO A 62 6.20 5.83 -6.21
C PRO A 62 6.54 4.71 -7.20
N VAL A 63 7.47 3.81 -6.84
CA VAL A 63 7.90 2.67 -7.65
C VAL A 63 7.68 1.34 -6.94
N MET A 64 7.82 0.24 -7.67
CA MET A 64 7.80 -1.12 -7.12
C MET A 64 9.03 -1.86 -7.65
N THR A 65 10.04 -2.03 -6.79
CA THR A 65 11.34 -2.63 -7.17
C THR A 65 11.33 -4.15 -7.08
N ILE A 66 10.81 -4.69 -5.97
CA ILE A 66 10.64 -6.12 -5.73
C ILE A 66 9.23 -6.36 -5.22
N GLN A 67 8.62 -7.44 -5.68
CA GLN A 67 7.31 -7.92 -5.23
C GLN A 67 7.34 -8.32 -3.75
N GLY A 68 6.63 -7.57 -2.89
CA GLY A 68 6.55 -7.78 -1.44
C GLY A 68 6.15 -9.20 -1.04
N ALA A 69 5.28 -9.86 -1.82
CA ALA A 69 4.90 -11.25 -1.58
C ALA A 69 6.09 -12.22 -1.70
N ASN A 70 7.04 -11.96 -2.61
CA ASN A 70 8.25 -12.79 -2.75
C ASN A 70 9.18 -12.62 -1.55
N ILE A 71 9.23 -11.42 -0.97
CA ILE A 71 10.02 -11.15 0.23
C ILE A 71 9.39 -11.88 1.41
N LEU A 72 8.08 -11.75 1.60
CA LEU A 72 7.35 -12.45 2.65
C LEU A 72 7.51 -13.97 2.54
N LYS A 73 7.37 -14.52 1.33
CA LYS A 73 7.64 -15.94 1.06
C LYS A 73 9.03 -16.36 1.50
N ASN A 74 10.06 -15.57 1.23
CA ASN A 74 11.43 -15.94 1.58
C ASN A 74 11.71 -15.84 3.09
N ILE A 75 11.14 -14.87 3.79
CA ILE A 75 11.39 -14.67 5.22
C ILE A 75 10.52 -15.57 6.11
N THR A 76 9.29 -15.90 5.68
CA THR A 76 8.36 -16.73 6.45
C THR A 76 8.50 -18.23 6.17
N LYS A 77 9.29 -18.63 5.16
CA LYS A 77 9.47 -20.04 4.74
C LYS A 77 9.90 -21.00 5.85
N LYS A 78 10.56 -20.48 6.90
CA LYS A 78 11.08 -21.28 8.01
C LYS A 78 10.18 -21.32 9.26
N GLY A 79 8.93 -20.84 9.15
CA GLY A 79 7.92 -21.00 10.19
C GLY A 79 7.92 -19.92 11.29
N GLU A 80 7.44 -20.32 12.48
CA GLU A 80 6.86 -19.48 13.55
C GLU A 80 7.86 -18.62 14.33
N SER A 81 9.17 -18.74 14.08
CA SER A 81 10.21 -17.97 14.81
C SER A 81 10.27 -16.48 14.41
N TRP A 82 9.25 -15.97 13.73
CA TRP A 82 9.20 -14.59 13.30
C TRP A 82 8.54 -13.72 14.36
N SER A 83 9.17 -12.58 14.66
CA SER A 83 8.63 -11.54 15.53
C SER A 83 7.28 -11.05 15.01
N LYS A 84 6.43 -10.46 15.87
CA LYS A 84 5.16 -9.87 15.43
C LYS A 84 5.44 -8.70 14.50
N THR A 85 5.19 -8.88 13.20
CA THR A 85 5.64 -7.96 12.14
C THR A 85 4.47 -7.35 11.38
N ALA A 86 4.42 -6.02 11.32
CA ALA A 86 3.58 -5.34 10.35
C ALA A 86 4.24 -5.29 8.97
N VAL A 87 3.49 -5.52 7.89
CA VAL A 87 4.03 -5.47 6.53
C VAL A 87 3.18 -4.53 5.69
N VAL A 88 3.81 -3.55 5.03
CA VAL A 88 3.12 -2.60 4.15
C VAL A 88 3.21 -3.07 2.72
N LEU A 89 2.06 -3.39 2.10
CA LEU A 89 1.96 -3.99 0.78
C LEU A 89 1.07 -3.15 -0.12
N ARG A 90 1.42 -3.03 -1.40
CA ARG A 90 0.45 -2.60 -2.41
C ARG A 90 -0.65 -3.66 -2.54
N PRO A 91 -1.85 -3.30 -3.00
CA PRO A 91 -2.97 -4.23 -3.20
C PRO A 91 -2.64 -5.46 -4.03
N CYS A 92 -1.84 -5.31 -5.09
CA CYS A 92 -1.42 -6.43 -5.93
C CYS A 92 -0.46 -7.38 -5.22
N GLU A 93 0.38 -6.87 -4.31
CA GLU A 93 1.31 -7.65 -3.50
C GLU A 93 0.54 -8.38 -2.39
N LEU A 94 -0.42 -7.71 -1.75
CA LEU A 94 -1.34 -8.30 -0.77
C LEU A 94 -2.11 -9.49 -1.36
N ARG A 95 -2.67 -9.35 -2.57
CA ARG A 95 -3.36 -10.47 -3.23
C ARG A 95 -2.42 -11.65 -3.46
N ALA A 96 -1.19 -11.38 -3.91
CA ALA A 96 -0.19 -12.43 -4.08
C ALA A 96 0.18 -13.11 -2.74
N VAL A 97 0.27 -12.36 -1.64
CA VAL A 97 0.47 -12.92 -0.30
C VAL A 97 -0.67 -13.87 0.07
N ILE A 98 -1.92 -13.43 -0.10
CA ILE A 98 -3.11 -14.25 0.21
C ILE A 98 -3.10 -15.56 -0.58
N GLU A 99 -2.82 -15.52 -1.89
CA GLU A 99 -2.76 -16.74 -2.71
C GLU A 99 -1.60 -17.65 -2.32
N LEU A 100 -0.43 -17.10 -1.99
CA LEU A 100 0.72 -17.88 -1.53
C LEU A 100 0.49 -18.51 -0.15
N THR A 101 -0.30 -17.89 0.72
CA THR A 101 -0.72 -18.49 1.99
C THR A 101 -1.64 -19.70 1.78
N LYS A 102 -2.55 -19.67 0.80
CA LYS A 102 -3.39 -20.84 0.46
C LYS A 102 -2.57 -22.04 -0.03
N LEU A 103 -1.39 -21.77 -0.60
CA LEU A 103 -0.43 -22.78 -1.04
C LEU A 103 0.61 -23.13 0.04
N GLU A 104 0.40 -22.67 1.29
CA GLU A 104 1.30 -22.89 2.43
C GLU A 104 2.74 -22.38 2.20
N GLN A 105 2.92 -21.41 1.29
CA GLN A 105 4.22 -20.81 0.98
C GLN A 105 4.54 -19.58 1.84
N ILE A 106 3.53 -19.03 2.54
CA ILE A 106 3.66 -17.92 3.48
C ILE A 106 2.87 -18.25 4.74
N ASN A 107 3.54 -18.22 5.89
CA ASN A 107 2.89 -18.25 7.20
C ASN A 107 2.56 -16.81 7.66
N LEU A 108 1.29 -16.56 7.99
CA LEU A 108 0.78 -15.25 8.41
C LEU A 108 0.52 -15.14 9.92
N GLU A 109 0.83 -16.16 10.72
CA GLU A 109 0.52 -16.20 12.15
C GLU A 109 0.98 -14.92 12.88
N ASN A 110 2.27 -14.59 12.77
CA ASN A 110 2.88 -13.39 13.37
C ASN A 110 2.96 -12.20 12.42
N ILE A 111 2.20 -12.21 11.32
CA ILE A 111 2.18 -11.12 10.34
C ILE A 111 0.88 -10.33 10.45
N ILE A 112 1.02 -9.00 10.46
CA ILE A 112 -0.08 -8.05 10.30
C ILE A 112 0.02 -7.43 8.92
N LEU A 113 -0.95 -7.71 8.07
CA LEU A 113 -1.00 -7.22 6.70
C LEU A 113 -1.59 -5.82 6.67
N ILE A 114 -0.81 -4.85 6.20
CA ILE A 114 -1.24 -3.47 6.01
C ILE A 114 -1.18 -3.16 4.52
N SER A 115 -2.25 -2.60 3.99
CA SER A 115 -2.28 -2.18 2.58
C SER A 115 -2.93 -0.82 2.44
N PHE A 116 -2.89 -0.25 1.24
CA PHE A 116 -3.29 1.13 1.00
C PHE A 116 -3.93 1.30 -0.37
N ASP A 117 -4.60 2.44 -0.58
CA ASP A 117 -5.11 2.80 -1.90
C ASP A 117 -3.96 3.15 -2.84
N CYS A 118 -3.71 2.28 -3.81
CA CYS A 118 -2.55 2.38 -4.66
C CYS A 118 -2.91 3.06 -5.99
N PRO A 119 -2.31 4.22 -6.31
CA PRO A 119 -2.61 4.92 -7.56
C PRO A 119 -1.94 4.27 -8.77
N GLY A 120 -0.95 3.42 -8.53
CA GLY A 120 -0.09 2.85 -9.57
C GLY A 120 1.36 2.85 -9.10
N ALA A 121 2.29 2.59 -10.00
CA ALA A 121 3.72 2.76 -9.76
C ALA A 121 4.40 3.14 -11.07
N TYR A 122 5.40 4.01 -11.04
CA TYR A 122 6.20 4.32 -12.23
C TYR A 122 7.00 3.10 -12.69
N PRO A 123 7.28 2.97 -14.00
CA PRO A 123 8.36 2.13 -14.48
C PRO A 123 9.68 2.50 -13.79
N LEU A 124 10.40 1.50 -13.26
CA LEU A 124 11.60 1.74 -12.47
C LEU A 124 12.69 2.48 -13.26
N THR A 125 12.82 2.17 -14.55
CA THR A 125 13.78 2.84 -15.46
C THR A 125 13.48 4.32 -15.58
N GLU A 126 12.22 4.69 -15.80
CA GLU A 126 11.78 6.08 -15.92
C GLU A 126 11.98 6.87 -14.63
N TYR A 127 11.69 6.24 -13.48
CA TYR A 127 11.92 6.87 -12.18
C TYR A 127 13.41 7.10 -11.88
N ILE A 128 14.29 6.16 -12.28
CA ILE A 128 15.74 6.30 -12.05
C ILE A 128 16.34 7.37 -12.98
N SER A 129 15.87 7.48 -14.23
CA SER A 129 16.40 8.44 -15.21
C SER A 129 15.74 9.82 -15.17
N GLY A 130 14.57 9.94 -14.56
CA GLY A 130 13.76 11.16 -14.54
C GLY A 130 14.05 12.11 -13.37
N ASP A 131 13.31 13.22 -13.33
CA ASP A 131 13.29 14.12 -12.18
C ASP A 131 12.46 13.51 -11.04
N GLN A 132 13.15 12.85 -10.12
CA GLN A 132 12.53 12.17 -8.98
C GLN A 132 11.73 13.11 -8.08
N THR A 133 12.09 14.40 -8.01
CA THR A 133 11.34 15.36 -7.18
C THR A 133 9.97 15.62 -7.78
N SER A 134 9.92 15.87 -9.10
CA SER A 134 8.65 16.04 -9.83
C SER A 134 7.80 14.77 -9.81
N LEU A 135 8.43 13.61 -10.00
CA LEU A 135 7.73 12.31 -9.97
C LEU A 135 7.18 11.98 -8.57
N ASP A 136 7.95 12.23 -7.51
CA ASP A 136 7.50 12.05 -6.12
C ASP A 136 6.27 12.95 -5.85
N GLN A 137 6.30 14.22 -6.31
CA GLN A 137 5.19 15.16 -6.15
C GLN A 137 3.93 14.72 -6.91
N GLN A 138 4.08 14.33 -8.19
CA GLN A 138 2.97 13.83 -9.00
C GLN A 138 2.33 12.58 -8.39
N TYR A 139 3.15 11.65 -7.90
CA TYR A 139 2.67 10.46 -7.22
C TYR A 139 1.89 10.81 -5.95
N ASP A 140 2.41 11.71 -5.12
CA ASP A 140 1.75 12.10 -3.87
C ASP A 140 0.40 12.78 -4.13
N SER A 141 0.27 13.58 -5.20
CA SER A 141 -1.01 14.13 -5.65
C SER A 141 -1.96 13.05 -6.18
N SER A 142 -1.44 12.01 -6.85
CA SER A 142 -2.26 10.92 -7.41
C SER A 142 -2.93 10.02 -6.37
N LEU A 143 -2.45 10.03 -5.11
CA LEU A 143 -3.05 9.23 -4.02
C LEU A 143 -4.51 9.61 -3.74
N TYR A 144 -4.92 10.83 -4.08
CA TYR A 144 -6.31 11.30 -3.93
C TYR A 144 -7.27 10.62 -4.92
N THR A 145 -6.83 10.48 -6.17
CA THR A 145 -7.63 9.97 -7.29
C THR A 145 -7.35 8.50 -7.61
N ALA A 146 -6.31 7.92 -7.01
CA ALA A 146 -5.79 6.59 -7.31
C ALA A 146 -5.45 6.36 -8.80
N SER A 147 -4.92 7.38 -9.48
CA SER A 147 -4.47 7.28 -10.88
C SER A 147 -3.50 8.39 -11.28
N PHE A 148 -2.53 8.08 -12.13
CA PHE A 148 -1.68 9.06 -12.83
C PHE A 148 -1.27 8.52 -14.22
N GLU A 149 -0.95 9.44 -15.15
CA GLU A 149 -0.82 9.11 -16.60
C GLU A 149 0.37 8.21 -16.95
N THR A 150 1.43 8.26 -16.15
CA THR A 150 2.73 7.64 -16.41
C THR A 150 2.96 6.39 -15.55
N GLU A 151 1.88 5.72 -15.17
CA GLU A 151 1.95 4.45 -14.45
C GLU A 151 2.43 3.30 -15.35
N ARG A 152 3.08 2.30 -14.75
CA ARG A 152 3.52 1.10 -15.46
C ARG A 152 2.32 0.34 -16.06
N ASN A 153 2.51 -0.34 -17.19
CA ASN A 153 1.44 -1.05 -17.92
C ASN A 153 0.53 -1.94 -17.07
N ALA A 154 1.10 -2.69 -16.11
CA ALA A 154 0.31 -3.56 -15.24
C ALA A 154 -0.65 -2.80 -14.30
N CYS A 155 -0.39 -1.52 -14.03
CA CYS A 155 -1.24 -0.67 -13.21
C CYS A 155 -2.42 -0.08 -13.99
N ILE A 156 -2.24 0.19 -15.29
CA ILE A 156 -3.29 0.71 -16.20
C ILE A 156 -4.54 -0.18 -16.19
N MET A 157 -4.33 -1.50 -16.19
CA MET A 157 -5.42 -2.49 -16.18
C MET A 157 -5.94 -2.85 -14.78
N CYS A 158 -5.37 -2.29 -13.71
CA CYS A 158 -5.68 -2.70 -12.34
C CYS A 158 -6.98 -2.06 -11.83
N ASP A 159 -8.05 -2.84 -11.75
CA ASP A 159 -9.32 -2.45 -11.12
C ASP A 159 -9.37 -2.71 -9.59
N LYS A 160 -8.43 -3.50 -9.07
CA LYS A 160 -8.30 -3.83 -7.64
C LYS A 160 -7.20 -3.01 -6.96
N PHE A 161 -7.43 -1.72 -6.79
CA PHE A 161 -6.45 -0.75 -6.29
C PHE A 161 -6.60 -0.39 -4.82
N THR A 162 -7.51 -1.05 -4.08
CA THR A 162 -7.68 -0.89 -2.62
C THR A 162 -7.08 -2.05 -1.85
N GLY A 163 -6.76 -1.81 -0.57
CA GLY A 163 -6.18 -2.79 0.34
C GLY A 163 -7.13 -3.91 0.81
N GLN A 164 -8.10 -4.32 0.00
CA GLN A 164 -9.07 -5.36 0.37
C GLN A 164 -8.34 -6.68 0.68
N GLY A 165 -8.61 -7.24 1.88
CA GLY A 165 -7.95 -8.44 2.39
C GLY A 165 -6.80 -8.18 3.36
N ALA A 166 -6.45 -6.91 3.61
CA ALA A 166 -5.50 -6.54 4.65
C ALA A 166 -6.15 -6.63 6.05
N ASP A 167 -5.33 -6.75 7.09
CA ASP A 167 -5.78 -6.55 8.47
C ASP A 167 -6.11 -5.08 8.73
N ILE A 168 -5.28 -4.19 8.17
CA ILE A 168 -5.42 -2.73 8.27
C ILE A 168 -5.30 -2.10 6.87
N GLN A 169 -6.22 -1.20 6.55
CA GLN A 169 -6.20 -0.43 5.30
C GLN A 169 -5.89 1.04 5.57
N LEU A 170 -4.90 1.58 4.86
CA LEU A 170 -4.61 3.01 4.79
C LEU A 170 -5.40 3.61 3.62
N CYS A 171 -6.42 4.38 3.94
CA CYS A 171 -7.38 4.90 2.99
C CYS A 171 -7.04 6.36 2.64
N PHE A 172 -6.73 6.62 1.37
CA PHE A 172 -6.35 7.94 0.84
C PHE A 172 -7.45 8.57 -0.03
N LEU A 173 -8.31 7.74 -0.64
CA LEU A 173 -9.36 8.22 -1.54
C LEU A 173 -10.28 9.23 -0.84
N GLY A 174 -10.48 10.37 -1.48
CA GLY A 174 -11.42 11.41 -1.05
C GLY A 174 -11.00 12.18 0.22
N GLN A 175 -9.77 11.95 0.71
CA GLN A 175 -9.16 12.70 1.82
C GLN A 175 -8.37 13.89 1.28
N SER A 176 -8.35 15.03 2.00
CA SER A 176 -7.50 16.17 1.61
C SER A 176 -6.02 15.77 1.47
N ASP A 177 -5.23 16.62 0.82
CA ASP A 177 -3.83 16.34 0.41
C ASP A 177 -2.92 15.81 1.54
N ASP A 178 -3.23 16.16 2.79
CA ASP A 178 -2.44 15.76 3.95
C ASP A 178 -3.07 14.66 4.80
N GLY A 179 -4.30 14.22 4.52
CA GLY A 179 -5.02 13.26 5.36
C GLY A 179 -5.00 11.81 4.86
N PHE A 180 -5.10 10.87 5.79
CA PHE A 180 -5.46 9.47 5.52
C PHE A 180 -6.37 8.91 6.63
N LEU A 181 -7.07 7.82 6.34
CA LEU A 181 -7.81 7.05 7.33
C LEU A 181 -7.17 5.69 7.54
N ILE A 182 -7.44 5.09 8.69
CA ILE A 182 -7.09 3.71 8.98
C ILE A 182 -8.38 2.93 9.15
N SER A 183 -8.57 1.85 8.39
CA SER A 183 -9.71 0.95 8.56
C SER A 183 -9.23 -0.42 9.04
N ALA A 184 -9.82 -0.91 10.13
CA ALA A 184 -9.58 -2.24 10.66
C ALA A 184 -10.47 -3.25 9.91
N ALA A 185 -9.87 -4.09 9.06
CA ALA A 185 -10.61 -5.02 8.20
C ALA A 185 -10.60 -6.47 8.71
N SER A 186 -9.78 -6.79 9.73
CA SER A 186 -9.74 -8.11 10.38
C SER A 186 -9.78 -8.04 11.90
N ALA A 187 -9.93 -9.20 12.56
CA ALA A 187 -9.81 -9.30 14.01
C ALA A 187 -8.42 -8.85 14.51
N LYS A 188 -7.33 -9.24 13.82
CA LYS A 188 -5.96 -8.81 14.16
C LYS A 188 -5.79 -7.29 14.05
N GLY A 189 -6.34 -6.69 12.98
CA GLY A 189 -6.30 -5.26 12.78
C GLY A 189 -7.09 -4.50 13.84
N LYS A 190 -8.28 -4.99 14.20
CA LYS A 190 -9.11 -4.42 15.27
C LYS A 190 -8.40 -4.50 16.62
N GLU A 191 -7.80 -5.64 16.94
CA GLU A 191 -7.03 -5.83 18.17
C GLU A 191 -5.85 -4.87 18.25
N LEU A 192 -5.03 -4.77 17.18
CA LEU A 192 -3.90 -3.85 17.15
C LEU A 192 -4.32 -2.40 17.40
N LEU A 193 -5.42 -1.96 16.77
CA LEU A 193 -5.84 -0.56 16.80
C LEU A 193 -6.54 -0.15 18.11
N LYS A 194 -6.90 -1.08 19.00
CA LYS A 194 -7.50 -0.74 20.32
C LYS A 194 -6.58 0.11 21.18
N ASP A 195 -5.28 -0.16 21.12
CA ASP A 195 -4.26 0.48 21.95
C ASP A 195 -3.50 1.61 21.21
N VAL A 196 -3.98 1.97 20.02
CA VAL A 196 -3.43 3.08 19.22
C VAL A 196 -4.19 4.36 19.51
N ASN A 197 -3.48 5.46 19.71
CA ASN A 197 -4.15 6.74 19.96
C ASN A 197 -4.81 7.21 18.66
N GLY A 198 -6.11 7.53 18.68
CA GLY A 198 -6.80 8.20 17.58
C GLY A 198 -7.65 7.32 16.67
N THR A 199 -7.78 6.05 17.03
CA THR A 199 -8.55 5.02 16.33
C THR A 199 -9.94 4.82 16.96
N ASN A 200 -10.58 5.89 17.43
CA ASN A 200 -11.93 5.80 18.00
C ASN A 200 -12.99 5.56 16.90
N GLU A 201 -13.99 4.72 17.20
CA GLU A 201 -14.97 4.20 16.23
C GLU A 201 -15.73 5.31 15.47
N GLU A 202 -16.12 6.40 16.13
CA GLU A 202 -16.85 7.52 15.51
C GLU A 202 -16.06 8.23 14.39
N ASN A 203 -14.74 8.37 14.52
CA ASN A 203 -13.90 9.00 13.51
C ASN A 203 -13.68 8.10 12.28
N LEU A 204 -13.82 6.78 12.46
CA LEU A 204 -13.62 5.78 11.40
C LEU A 204 -14.87 5.62 10.53
N GLU A 205 -16.07 5.65 11.12
CA GLU A 205 -17.32 5.42 10.37
C GLU A 205 -17.72 6.58 9.43
N ILE A 206 -17.67 7.83 9.90
CA ILE A 206 -18.10 9.01 9.11
C ILE A 206 -17.26 9.15 7.84
N LYS A 207 -15.94 8.91 7.94
CA LYS A 207 -15.01 9.07 6.82
C LYS A 207 -15.09 7.90 5.81
N THR A 208 -15.75 6.80 6.17
CA THR A 208 -15.95 5.62 5.30
C THR A 208 -17.04 5.85 4.25
N LYS A 209 -18.15 6.55 4.57
CA LYS A 209 -19.25 6.77 3.59
C LYS A 209 -18.85 7.58 2.34
N LYS A 210 -18.18 8.73 2.53
CA LYS A 210 -17.69 9.57 1.42
C LYS A 210 -16.69 8.82 0.54
N ARG A 211 -15.88 7.98 1.18
CA ARG A 211 -14.91 7.11 0.51
C ARG A 211 -15.62 6.05 -0.34
N ASP A 212 -16.64 5.39 0.19
CA ASP A 212 -17.33 4.29 -0.50
C ASP A 212 -17.99 4.75 -1.80
N GLU A 213 -18.58 5.94 -1.80
CA GLU A 213 -19.16 6.56 -3.01
C GLU A 213 -18.10 6.81 -4.10
N LEU A 214 -16.99 7.44 -3.74
CA LEU A 214 -15.88 7.72 -4.66
C LEU A 214 -15.22 6.42 -5.15
N LEU A 215 -15.03 5.46 -4.25
CA LEU A 215 -14.49 4.15 -4.58
C LEU A 215 -15.35 3.43 -5.62
N GLY A 216 -16.68 3.43 -5.43
CA GLY A 216 -17.60 2.81 -6.37
C GLY A 216 -17.56 3.47 -7.76
N GLN A 217 -17.38 4.79 -7.83
CA GLN A 217 -17.21 5.50 -9.10
C GLN A 217 -15.91 5.09 -9.81
N LEU A 218 -14.77 5.18 -9.12
CA LEU A 218 -13.46 4.85 -9.67
C LEU A 218 -13.33 3.39 -10.09
N GLN A 219 -13.88 2.46 -9.31
CA GLN A 219 -13.90 1.04 -9.68
C GLN A 219 -14.66 0.80 -10.99
N ARG A 220 -15.83 1.44 -11.18
CA ARG A 220 -16.59 1.33 -12.44
C ARG A 220 -15.80 1.87 -13.63
N GLU A 221 -15.10 2.99 -13.45
CA GLU A 221 -14.25 3.57 -14.49
C GLU A 221 -13.08 2.66 -14.84
N LYS A 222 -12.34 2.15 -13.84
CA LYS A 222 -11.20 1.24 -14.07
C LYS A 222 -11.62 -0.08 -14.70
N THR A 223 -12.72 -0.70 -14.25
CA THR A 223 -13.25 -1.92 -14.87
C THR A 223 -13.71 -1.69 -16.32
N LYS A 224 -14.29 -0.52 -16.62
CA LYS A 224 -14.64 -0.15 -18.00
C LYS A 224 -13.40 0.01 -18.89
N ASN A 225 -12.37 0.68 -18.38
CA ASN A 225 -11.11 0.88 -19.09
C ASN A 225 -10.39 -0.45 -19.36
N ASP A 226 -10.32 -1.35 -18.39
CA ASP A 226 -9.77 -2.70 -18.57
C ASP A 226 -10.52 -3.45 -19.68
N ARG A 227 -11.86 -3.45 -19.65
CA ARG A 227 -12.68 -4.10 -20.68
C ARG A 227 -12.41 -3.54 -22.08
N LEU A 228 -12.28 -2.22 -22.21
CA LEU A 228 -11.98 -1.57 -23.50
C LEU A 228 -10.58 -1.95 -24.00
N PHE A 229 -9.59 -1.96 -23.11
CA PHE A 229 -8.22 -2.37 -23.42
C PHE A 229 -8.16 -3.81 -23.96
N TRP A 230 -8.89 -4.75 -23.34
CA TRP A 230 -8.99 -6.14 -23.84
C TRP A 230 -9.65 -6.26 -25.20
N ILE A 231 -10.69 -5.47 -25.47
CA ILE A 231 -11.37 -5.45 -26.78
C ILE A 231 -10.39 -4.95 -27.86
N ASP A 232 -9.66 -3.87 -27.59
CA ASP A 232 -8.70 -3.32 -28.54
C ASP A 232 -7.52 -4.27 -28.79
N SER A 233 -6.96 -4.83 -27.72
CA SER A 233 -5.89 -5.84 -27.80
C SER A 233 -6.32 -7.07 -28.64
N LYS A 234 -7.56 -7.54 -28.47
CA LYS A 234 -8.12 -8.62 -29.29
C LYS A 234 -8.24 -8.23 -30.76
N LYS A 235 -8.70 -7.01 -31.07
CA LYS A 235 -8.78 -6.51 -32.45
C LYS A 235 -7.40 -6.45 -33.10
N GLN A 236 -6.40 -5.91 -32.41
CA GLN A 236 -5.03 -5.83 -32.90
C GLN A 236 -4.43 -7.22 -33.13
N PHE A 237 -4.66 -8.16 -32.22
CA PHE A 237 -4.21 -9.54 -32.37
C PHE A 237 -4.87 -10.24 -33.57
N MET A 238 -6.18 -10.11 -33.74
CA MET A 238 -6.90 -10.68 -34.88
C MET A 238 -6.46 -10.06 -36.22
N ALA A 239 -6.20 -8.75 -36.25
CA ALA A 239 -5.67 -8.07 -37.43
C ALA A 239 -4.28 -8.59 -37.84
N ARG A 240 -3.47 -9.08 -36.89
CA ARG A 240 -2.15 -9.67 -37.16
C ARG A 240 -2.20 -11.14 -37.60
N ILE A 241 -3.33 -11.83 -37.42
CA ILE A 241 -3.51 -13.23 -37.85
C ILE A 241 -4.04 -13.31 -39.29
N ILE A 242 -4.67 -12.23 -39.78
CA ILE A 242 -5.28 -12.17 -41.11
C ILE A 242 -4.25 -11.73 -42.19
N TYR A 243 -2.99 -11.49 -41.80
CA TYR A 243 -1.84 -11.28 -42.68
C TYR A 243 -0.80 -12.38 -42.46
#